data_AF-A0A6M1RGN3-F1
#
_entry.id   AF-A0A6M1RGN3-F1
#
_cell.length_a   1.000
_cell.length_b   1.000
_cell.length_c   1.000
_cell.angle_alpha   90.00
_cell.angle_beta   90.00
_cell.angle_gamma   90.00
#
_symmetry.space_group_name_H-M   'P 1'
#
loop_
_entity.id
_entity.type
_entity.pdbx_description
1 polymer ?
#
loop_
_entity_poly.entity_id
_entity_poly.type
_entity_poly.pdbx_seq_one_letter_code
_entity_poly.pdbx_strand_id
1 'polypeptide(L)'
;MQTKSSLFSGNLFAGHKWLSMLLWIGFGVSLAYALLSYSDMNHTRDHAGHVVKLNNAAQQLRQTVSASMINQSDELVQLEKEVQHFRYLLLRTKSHTIEDSWEDIQNTLLEADAFVEDVDNLLASIYSISSVTKQLKQLHDDARTPELKRLLQRISSYLLFELHGLNDSPERNRIARFNGYIRQLESEFSKMPEGMTRSELFTLYTGLERLNRQLESVDAVINHKFVRSITQLQSYWTTRTLLLLDKTMTAMFVGFGFLVGLILLSARKEESSIANGAENPSKSKKMKAEKKPSDGAGVFTFVEPDEPLFEPAVLKEQLDEDEDAIEAVLTMFVAEHQNDGKTLRKHFEAKELARARTLVHNVKGVSGNIGALALQAFCTHADSRLRKGEWIDENEVKHFEKLLSVTIQSVLKEMENAHRTTAS
;
A
#
# COMPACT_ATOMS: atom_id res chain seq x y z
N MET A 1 -46.03 -69.25 -39.95
CA MET A 1 -45.02 -68.23 -40.28
C MET A 1 -45.04 -67.17 -39.19
N GLN A 2 -44.03 -67.21 -38.31
CA GLN A 2 -43.71 -66.18 -37.33
C GLN A 2 -42.35 -65.60 -37.72
N THR A 3 -42.28 -64.27 -37.82
CA THR A 3 -41.04 -63.47 -37.82
C THR A 3 -41.41 -62.21 -37.03
N LYS A 4 -41.02 -62.05 -35.74
CA LYS A 4 -39.71 -61.54 -35.26
C LYS A 4 -39.24 -60.33 -36.08
N SER A 5 -38.82 -59.19 -35.53
CA SER A 5 -38.42 -58.87 -34.16
C SER A 5 -38.13 -57.36 -34.03
N SER A 6 -38.49 -56.80 -32.88
CA SER A 6 -37.73 -55.82 -32.09
C SER A 6 -36.60 -55.02 -32.77
N LEU A 7 -36.87 -53.77 -33.11
CA LEU A 7 -35.85 -52.75 -33.36
C LEU A 7 -36.39 -51.39 -32.93
N PHE A 8 -36.66 -51.14 -31.64
CA PHE A 8 -36.76 -49.78 -31.07
C PHE A 8 -37.09 -49.86 -29.56
N SER A 9 -36.16 -50.35 -28.74
CA SER A 9 -36.30 -50.21 -27.27
C SER A 9 -34.97 -50.20 -26.49
N GLY A 10 -33.83 -50.02 -27.16
CA GLY A 10 -32.51 -50.10 -26.54
C GLY A 10 -31.84 -48.78 -26.13
N ASN A 11 -32.25 -47.61 -26.65
CA ASN A 11 -31.41 -46.40 -26.57
C ASN A 11 -31.84 -45.31 -25.58
N LEU A 12 -33.01 -45.41 -24.94
CA LEU A 12 -33.48 -44.38 -24.00
C LEU A 12 -32.69 -44.35 -22.68
N PHE A 13 -32.22 -45.51 -22.21
CA PHE A 13 -31.43 -45.61 -20.98
C PHE A 13 -29.97 -45.14 -21.15
N ALA A 14 -29.40 -45.29 -22.35
CA ALA A 14 -28.05 -44.83 -22.65
C ALA A 14 -27.98 -43.29 -22.74
N GLY A 15 -28.98 -42.65 -23.34
CA GLY A 15 -29.06 -41.19 -23.46
C GLY A 15 -29.14 -40.46 -22.11
N HIS A 16 -29.86 -41.01 -21.13
CA HIS A 16 -29.97 -40.40 -19.80
C HIS A 16 -28.66 -40.48 -18.99
N LYS A 17 -27.94 -41.60 -19.07
CA LYS A 17 -26.62 -41.72 -18.43
C LYS A 17 -25.61 -40.76 -19.05
N TRP A 18 -25.63 -40.62 -20.37
CA TRP A 18 -24.74 -39.73 -21.10
C TRP A 18 -25.04 -38.26 -20.80
N LEU A 19 -26.32 -37.88 -20.71
CA LEU A 19 -26.75 -36.54 -20.33
C LEU A 19 -26.34 -36.19 -18.89
N SER A 20 -26.55 -37.11 -17.93
CA SER A 20 -26.11 -36.90 -16.55
C SER A 20 -24.60 -36.76 -16.44
N MET A 21 -23.83 -37.55 -17.21
CA MET A 21 -22.37 -37.45 -17.25
C MET A 21 -21.91 -36.10 -17.80
N LEU A 22 -22.54 -35.60 -18.87
CA LEU A 22 -22.25 -34.28 -19.43
C LEU A 22 -22.54 -33.14 -18.45
N LEU A 23 -23.64 -33.20 -17.70
CA LEU A 23 -23.97 -32.19 -16.69
C LEU A 23 -23.00 -32.19 -15.52
N TRP A 24 -22.54 -33.38 -15.08
CA TRP A 24 -21.48 -33.48 -14.06
C TRP A 24 -20.15 -32.93 -14.55
N ILE A 25 -19.77 -33.20 -15.80
CA ILE A 25 -18.58 -32.63 -16.42
C ILE A 25 -18.71 -31.10 -16.52
N GLY A 26 -19.87 -30.60 -16.99
CA GLY A 26 -20.14 -29.16 -17.08
C GLY A 26 -20.06 -28.45 -15.74
N PHE A 27 -20.65 -29.05 -14.68
CA PHE A 27 -20.54 -28.55 -13.32
C PHE A 27 -19.09 -28.56 -12.82
N GLY A 28 -18.36 -29.66 -13.01
CA GLY A 28 -16.97 -29.78 -12.57
C GLY A 28 -16.04 -28.76 -13.23
N VAL A 29 -16.18 -28.57 -14.55
CA VAL A 29 -15.41 -27.57 -15.31
C VAL A 29 -15.74 -26.16 -14.86
N SER A 30 -17.03 -25.85 -14.70
CA SER A 30 -17.49 -24.53 -14.22
C SER A 30 -17.00 -24.22 -12.80
N LEU A 31 -17.06 -25.19 -11.89
CA LEU A 31 -16.59 -25.05 -10.52
C LEU A 31 -15.06 -24.88 -10.46
N ALA A 32 -14.31 -25.68 -11.22
CA ALA A 32 -12.86 -25.55 -11.31
C ALA A 32 -12.45 -24.17 -11.86
N TYR A 33 -13.12 -23.71 -12.91
CA TYR A 33 -12.89 -22.37 -13.46
C TYR A 33 -13.24 -21.26 -12.45
N ALA A 34 -14.36 -21.38 -11.73
CA ALA A 34 -14.73 -20.42 -10.69
C ALA A 34 -13.69 -20.34 -9.57
N LEU A 35 -13.15 -21.47 -9.11
CA LEU A 35 -12.11 -21.52 -8.08
C LEU A 35 -10.80 -20.88 -8.55
N LEU A 36 -10.36 -21.17 -9.78
CA LEU A 36 -9.17 -20.57 -10.36
C LEU A 36 -9.34 -19.05 -10.52
N SER A 37 -10.48 -18.62 -11.09
CA SER A 37 -10.78 -17.20 -11.26
C SER A 37 -10.95 -16.46 -9.93
N TYR A 38 -11.41 -17.13 -8.88
CA TYR A 38 -11.51 -16.56 -7.53
C TYR A 38 -10.14 -16.36 -6.89
N SER A 39 -9.23 -17.33 -7.06
CA SER A 39 -7.85 -17.20 -6.62
C SER A 39 -7.15 -16.01 -7.32
N ASP A 40 -7.29 -15.91 -8.64
CA ASP A 40 -6.74 -14.82 -9.44
C ASP A 40 -7.31 -13.45 -9.04
N MET A 41 -8.62 -13.40 -8.78
CA MET A 41 -9.29 -12.20 -8.27
C MET A 41 -8.73 -11.78 -6.91
N ASN A 42 -8.53 -12.72 -5.98
CA ASN A 42 -8.07 -12.37 -4.64
C ASN A 42 -6.64 -11.81 -4.67
N HIS A 43 -5.77 -12.39 -5.50
CA HIS A 43 -4.41 -11.91 -5.73
C HIS A 43 -4.40 -10.51 -6.36
N THR A 44 -5.17 -10.31 -7.43
CA THR A 44 -5.36 -9.01 -8.11
C THR A 44 -5.92 -7.95 -7.15
N ARG A 45 -6.85 -8.34 -6.26
CA ARG A 45 -7.47 -7.43 -5.28
C ARG A 45 -6.46 -6.94 -4.25
N ASP A 46 -5.56 -7.81 -3.80
CA ASP A 46 -4.54 -7.44 -2.83
C ASP A 46 -3.55 -6.43 -3.47
N HIS A 47 -3.13 -6.65 -4.73
CA HIS A 47 -2.39 -5.66 -5.52
C HIS A 47 -3.12 -4.31 -5.64
N ALA A 48 -4.40 -4.34 -6.03
CA ALA A 48 -5.21 -3.14 -6.12
C ALA A 48 -5.26 -2.39 -4.77
N GLY A 49 -5.31 -3.13 -3.66
CA GLY A 49 -5.30 -2.56 -2.32
C GLY A 49 -4.04 -1.74 -2.00
N HIS A 50 -2.85 -2.23 -2.38
CA HIS A 50 -1.60 -1.50 -2.19
C HIS A 50 -1.55 -0.21 -3.01
N VAL A 51 -1.93 -0.28 -4.29
CA VAL A 51 -1.98 0.91 -5.18
C VAL A 51 -3.00 1.93 -4.70
N VAL A 52 -4.18 1.50 -4.24
CA VAL A 52 -5.21 2.40 -3.71
C VAL A 52 -4.71 3.13 -2.47
N LYS A 53 -4.09 2.41 -1.51
CA LYS A 53 -3.54 3.03 -0.30
C LYS A 53 -2.47 4.05 -0.63
N LEU A 54 -1.54 3.69 -1.51
CA LEU A 54 -0.45 4.57 -1.94
C LEU A 54 -0.98 5.82 -2.68
N ASN A 55 -1.95 5.66 -3.59
CA ASN A 55 -2.59 6.79 -4.26
C ASN A 55 -3.32 7.69 -3.26
N ASN A 56 -4.09 7.13 -2.33
CA ASN A 56 -4.80 7.92 -1.32
C ASN A 56 -3.84 8.76 -0.49
N ALA A 57 -2.72 8.19 -0.03
CA ALA A 57 -1.69 8.94 0.68
C ALA A 57 -1.07 10.04 -0.20
N ALA A 58 -0.82 9.77 -1.49
CA ALA A 58 -0.35 10.79 -2.43
C ALA A 58 -1.36 11.95 -2.60
N GLN A 59 -2.66 11.64 -2.67
CA GLN A 59 -3.72 12.66 -2.76
C GLN A 59 -3.83 13.46 -1.47
N GLN A 60 -3.76 12.80 -0.30
CA GLN A 60 -3.76 13.47 1.00
C GLN A 60 -2.56 14.41 1.11
N LEU A 61 -1.38 13.95 0.72
CA LEU A 61 -0.17 14.78 0.72
C LEU A 61 -0.34 16.03 -0.15
N ARG A 62 -0.89 15.90 -1.37
CA ARG A 62 -1.20 17.07 -2.23
C ARG A 62 -2.20 18.03 -1.59
N GLN A 63 -3.21 17.51 -0.91
CA GLN A 63 -4.21 18.33 -0.21
C GLN A 63 -3.57 19.09 0.95
N THR A 64 -2.76 18.41 1.76
CA THR A 64 -2.01 19.02 2.88
C THR A 64 -1.00 20.05 2.38
N VAL A 65 -0.29 19.79 1.28
CA VAL A 65 0.58 20.78 0.62
C VAL A 65 -0.22 22.03 0.23
N SER A 66 -1.39 21.84 -0.40
CA SER A 66 -2.24 22.97 -0.75
C SER A 66 -2.75 23.74 0.48
N ALA A 67 -2.98 23.08 1.61
CA ALA A 67 -3.40 23.70 2.86
C ALA A 67 -2.24 24.42 3.58
N SER A 68 -1.04 23.85 3.55
CA SER A 68 0.18 24.40 4.16
C SER A 68 0.59 25.76 3.58
N MET A 69 0.14 26.06 2.35
CA MET A 69 0.29 27.39 1.73
C MET A 69 -0.47 28.50 2.48
N ILE A 70 -1.53 28.15 3.22
CA ILE A 70 -2.44 29.10 3.89
C ILE A 70 -2.09 29.23 5.38
N ASN A 71 -1.75 28.13 6.07
CA ASN A 71 -1.47 28.13 7.50
C ASN A 71 -0.18 27.36 7.83
N GLN A 72 0.96 28.06 7.85
CA GLN A 72 2.27 27.38 7.85
C GLN A 72 2.63 26.63 9.14
N SER A 73 2.24 27.08 10.34
CA SER A 73 2.80 26.49 11.57
C SER A 73 2.22 25.12 11.93
N ASP A 74 0.90 24.98 11.87
CA ASP A 74 0.22 23.74 12.28
C ASP A 74 0.19 22.72 11.13
N GLU A 75 0.08 23.20 9.89
CA GLU A 75 0.06 22.35 8.71
C GLU A 75 1.44 21.82 8.33
N LEU A 76 2.55 22.43 8.77
CA LEU A 76 3.90 21.90 8.57
C LEU A 76 4.08 20.54 9.26
N VAL A 77 3.68 20.47 10.53
CA VAL A 77 3.73 19.22 11.32
C VAL A 77 2.84 18.15 10.69
N GLN A 78 1.65 18.55 10.24
CA GLN A 78 0.76 17.64 9.52
C GLN A 78 1.36 17.20 8.18
N LEU A 79 2.01 18.10 7.44
CA LEU A 79 2.66 17.80 6.18
C LEU A 79 3.77 16.76 6.38
N GLU A 80 4.65 16.95 7.36
CA GLU A 80 5.72 15.99 7.68
C GLU A 80 5.15 14.60 8.00
N LYS A 81 4.09 14.55 8.81
CA LYS A 81 3.41 13.30 9.13
C LYS A 81 2.85 12.60 7.89
N GLU A 82 2.24 13.34 6.98
CA GLU A 82 1.73 12.77 5.72
C GLU A 82 2.86 12.31 4.79
N VAL A 83 4.00 13.02 4.76
CA VAL A 83 5.20 12.59 4.00
C VAL A 83 5.73 11.27 4.53
N GLN A 84 5.88 11.15 5.85
CA GLN A 84 6.33 9.92 6.49
C GLN A 84 5.36 8.76 6.24
N HIS A 85 4.04 9.03 6.33
CA HIS A 85 3.02 8.02 6.02
C HIS A 85 3.10 7.56 4.56
N PHE A 86 3.31 8.49 3.63
CA PHE A 86 3.50 8.17 2.22
C PHE A 86 4.76 7.32 1.98
N ARG A 87 5.91 7.69 2.57
CA ARG A 87 7.18 6.93 2.49
C ARG A 87 7.00 5.50 3.01
N TYR A 88 6.33 5.33 4.15
CA TYR A 88 6.02 4.00 4.70
C TYR A 88 5.21 3.14 3.71
N LEU A 89 4.15 3.70 3.12
CA LEU A 89 3.31 2.98 2.16
C LEU A 89 4.07 2.69 0.85
N LEU A 90 4.96 3.57 0.43
CA LEU A 90 5.83 3.38 -0.73
C LEU A 90 6.78 2.20 -0.50
N LEU A 91 7.47 2.17 0.65
CA LEU A 91 8.38 1.09 1.03
C LEU A 91 7.63 -0.26 1.12
N ARG A 92 6.47 -0.27 1.76
CA ARG A 92 5.60 -1.45 1.83
C ARG A 92 5.18 -1.95 0.45
N THR A 93 4.86 -1.03 -0.47
CA THR A 93 4.47 -1.38 -1.83
C THR A 93 5.66 -1.95 -2.61
N LYS A 94 6.84 -1.33 -2.53
CA LYS A 94 8.10 -1.84 -3.10
C LYS A 94 8.45 -3.25 -2.60
N SER A 95 8.29 -3.49 -1.31
CA SER A 95 8.50 -4.82 -0.73
C SER A 95 7.60 -5.87 -1.38
N HIS A 96 6.32 -5.55 -1.56
CA HIS A 96 5.36 -6.47 -2.18
C HIS A 96 5.64 -6.69 -3.67
N THR A 97 6.15 -5.70 -4.39
CA THR A 97 6.42 -5.85 -5.83
C THR A 97 7.59 -6.76 -6.13
N ILE A 98 8.63 -6.72 -5.28
CA ILE A 98 9.79 -7.61 -5.38
C ILE A 98 9.39 -9.07 -5.12
N GLU A 99 8.56 -9.31 -4.11
CA GLU A 99 8.16 -10.68 -3.75
C GLU A 99 7.20 -11.33 -4.75
N ASP A 100 6.39 -10.53 -5.46
CA ASP A 100 5.34 -11.03 -6.37
C ASP A 100 5.64 -10.77 -7.85
N SER A 101 6.87 -10.34 -8.19
CA SER A 101 7.30 -10.02 -9.56
C SER A 101 6.34 -9.07 -10.28
N TRP A 102 5.88 -8.03 -9.58
CA TRP A 102 4.93 -7.06 -10.12
C TRP A 102 5.67 -6.04 -11.01
N GLU A 103 5.88 -6.40 -12.28
CA GLU A 103 6.69 -5.62 -13.24
C GLU A 103 6.01 -4.32 -13.68
N ASP A 104 4.69 -4.32 -13.87
CA ASP A 104 3.94 -3.20 -14.45
C ASP A 104 3.95 -1.91 -13.60
N ILE A 105 4.22 -2.01 -12.30
CA ILE A 105 4.21 -0.88 -11.36
C ILE A 105 5.59 -0.26 -11.14
N GLN A 106 6.68 -0.89 -11.61
CA GLN A 106 8.06 -0.45 -11.32
C GLN A 106 8.32 0.99 -11.77
N ASN A 107 7.86 1.36 -12.96
CA ASN A 107 7.96 2.73 -13.46
C ASN A 107 7.21 3.73 -12.56
N THR A 108 6.04 3.35 -12.07
CA THR A 108 5.26 4.17 -11.14
C THR A 108 5.94 4.31 -9.78
N LEU A 109 6.65 3.29 -9.31
CA LEU A 109 7.42 3.37 -8.06
C LEU A 109 8.66 4.25 -8.19
N LEU A 110 9.35 4.22 -9.34
CA LEU A 110 10.44 5.17 -9.63
C LEU A 110 9.93 6.61 -9.69
N GLU A 111 8.75 6.82 -10.30
CA GLU A 111 8.09 8.13 -10.27
C GLU A 111 7.67 8.52 -8.84
N ALA A 112 7.35 7.56 -7.97
CA ALA A 112 7.05 7.83 -6.57
C ALA A 112 8.29 8.30 -5.80
N ASP A 113 9.49 7.79 -6.10
CA ASP A 113 10.73 8.27 -5.48
C ASP A 113 11.02 9.72 -5.87
N ALA A 114 10.90 10.05 -7.16
CA ALA A 114 11.01 11.44 -7.62
C ALA A 114 9.95 12.36 -6.98
N PHE A 115 8.75 11.83 -6.73
CA PHE A 115 7.72 12.56 -6.00
C PHE A 115 8.13 12.86 -4.55
N VAL A 116 8.79 11.93 -3.86
CA VAL A 116 9.31 12.18 -2.50
C VAL A 116 10.36 13.28 -2.54
N GLU A 117 11.29 13.23 -3.50
CA GLU A 117 12.32 14.26 -3.67
C GLU A 117 11.72 15.66 -3.88
N ASP A 118 10.69 15.79 -4.72
CA ASP A 118 9.98 17.06 -4.92
C ASP A 118 9.30 17.57 -3.65
N VAL A 119 8.78 16.66 -2.82
CA VAL A 119 8.15 17.01 -1.54
C VAL A 119 9.20 17.42 -0.50
N ASP A 120 10.37 16.78 -0.49
CA ASP A 120 11.48 17.14 0.41
C ASP A 120 12.05 18.51 0.05
N ASN A 121 12.20 18.77 -1.25
CA ASN A 121 12.57 20.10 -1.76
C ASN A 121 11.56 21.16 -1.34
N LEU A 122 10.27 20.83 -1.36
CA LEU A 122 9.21 21.71 -0.87
C LEU A 122 9.33 21.96 0.64
N LEU A 123 9.50 20.92 1.45
CA LEU A 123 9.66 21.05 2.92
C LEU A 123 10.84 21.95 3.26
N ALA A 124 12.01 21.69 2.67
CA ALA A 124 13.20 22.52 2.84
C ALA A 124 12.94 23.98 2.46
N SER A 125 12.17 24.19 1.39
CA SER A 125 11.78 25.52 0.96
C SER A 125 10.81 26.21 1.93
N ILE A 126 9.82 25.50 2.47
CA ILE A 126 8.88 26.03 3.47
C ILE A 126 9.63 26.48 4.74
N TYR A 127 10.59 25.67 5.22
CA TYR A 127 11.46 26.05 6.33
C TYR A 127 12.26 27.32 6.05
N SER A 128 12.70 27.51 4.80
CA SER A 128 13.44 28.71 4.40
C SER A 128 12.59 29.98 4.43
N ILE A 129 11.29 29.93 4.13
CA ILE A 129 10.40 31.11 4.08
C ILE A 129 10.27 31.76 5.44
N SER A 130 10.14 30.96 6.50
CA SER A 130 10.08 31.47 7.87
C SER A 130 11.27 32.38 8.17
N SER A 131 12.46 32.04 7.65
CA SER A 131 13.65 32.89 7.76
C SER A 131 13.53 34.18 6.93
N VAL A 132 13.02 34.11 5.71
CA VAL A 132 12.87 35.27 4.81
C VAL A 132 11.84 36.25 5.34
N THR A 133 10.70 35.77 5.83
CA THR A 133 9.64 36.62 6.40
C THR A 133 10.12 37.29 7.68
N LYS A 134 10.91 36.60 8.53
CA LYS A 134 11.57 37.19 9.70
C LYS A 134 12.59 38.27 9.31
N GLN A 135 13.42 37.99 8.31
CA GLN A 135 14.41 38.95 7.80
C GLN A 135 13.74 40.18 7.19
N LEU A 136 12.69 40.00 6.38
CA LEU A 136 11.93 41.10 5.78
C LEU A 136 11.28 41.98 6.85
N LYS A 137 10.73 41.37 7.90
CA LYS A 137 10.19 42.09 9.05
C LYS A 137 11.27 42.89 9.78
N GLN A 138 12.41 42.27 10.07
CA GLN A 138 13.51 42.93 10.76
C GLN A 138 14.06 44.11 9.94
N LEU A 139 14.26 43.92 8.63
CA LEU A 139 14.66 45.00 7.71
C LEU A 139 13.63 46.13 7.66
N HIS A 140 12.33 45.80 7.75
CA HIS A 140 11.27 46.81 7.79
C HIS A 140 11.29 47.63 9.08
N ASP A 141 11.52 46.97 10.21
CA ASP A 141 11.60 47.61 11.54
C ASP A 141 12.85 48.50 11.66
N ASP A 142 13.99 48.04 11.11
CA ASP A 142 15.28 48.74 11.13
C ASP A 142 15.42 49.84 10.07
N ALA A 143 14.50 49.90 9.09
CA ALA A 143 14.56 50.84 7.98
C ALA A 143 14.42 52.31 8.46
N ARG A 144 15.50 53.09 8.25
CA ARG A 144 15.57 54.51 8.67
C ARG A 144 14.99 55.48 7.65
N THR A 145 14.96 55.11 6.37
CA THR A 145 14.46 55.98 5.30
C THR A 145 13.01 55.64 4.91
N PRO A 146 12.16 56.64 4.66
CA PRO A 146 10.77 56.43 4.27
C PRO A 146 10.63 55.71 2.91
N GLU A 147 11.62 55.85 2.03
CA GLU A 147 11.69 55.17 0.73
C GLU A 147 11.91 53.67 0.88
N LEU A 148 12.82 53.27 1.76
CA LEU A 148 13.09 51.87 2.05
C LEU A 148 11.89 51.20 2.74
N LYS A 149 11.26 51.89 3.69
CA LYS A 149 10.02 51.40 4.33
C LYS A 149 8.92 51.13 3.31
N ARG A 150 8.70 52.06 2.37
CA ARG A 150 7.72 51.89 1.28
C ARG A 150 8.06 50.71 0.38
N LEU A 151 9.33 50.52 0.04
CA LEU A 151 9.77 49.40 -0.80
C LEU A 151 9.56 48.06 -0.11
N LEU A 152 10.03 47.91 1.13
CA LEU A 152 9.86 46.68 1.93
C LEU A 152 8.38 46.37 2.17
N GLN A 153 7.55 47.40 2.35
CA GLN A 153 6.11 47.22 2.47
C GLN A 153 5.45 46.78 1.16
N ARG A 154 5.95 47.26 0.01
CA ARG A 154 5.50 46.80 -1.31
C ARG A 154 5.90 45.35 -1.58
N ILE A 155 7.09 44.94 -1.14
CA ILE A 155 7.58 43.55 -1.21
C ILE A 155 6.74 42.65 -0.31
N SER A 156 6.52 43.05 0.94
CA SER A 156 5.68 42.32 1.89
C SER A 156 4.25 42.16 1.36
N SER A 157 3.68 43.23 0.80
CA SER A 157 2.34 43.21 0.21
C SER A 157 2.27 42.31 -1.02
N TYR A 158 3.26 42.38 -1.92
CA TYR A 158 3.31 41.51 -3.10
C TYR A 158 3.40 40.04 -2.68
N LEU A 159 4.31 39.71 -1.76
CA LEU A 159 4.46 38.35 -1.24
C LEU A 159 3.18 37.84 -0.58
N LEU A 160 2.51 38.68 0.22
CA LEU A 160 1.24 38.33 0.84
C LEU A 160 0.19 37.98 -0.23
N PHE A 161 0.03 38.82 -1.26
CA PHE A 161 -0.94 38.56 -2.33
C PHE A 161 -0.56 37.35 -3.20
N GLU A 162 0.73 37.13 -3.48
CA GLU A 162 1.19 36.01 -4.29
C GLU A 162 1.08 34.67 -3.55
N LEU A 163 1.45 34.62 -2.26
CA LEU A 163 1.28 33.44 -1.40
C LEU A 163 -0.20 33.04 -1.26
N HIS A 164 -1.09 34.03 -1.13
CA HIS A 164 -2.54 33.79 -1.06
C HIS A 164 -3.20 33.60 -2.44
N GLY A 165 -2.44 33.68 -3.53
CA GLY A 165 -2.97 33.53 -4.89
C GLY A 165 -3.97 34.60 -5.30
N LEU A 166 -3.97 35.76 -4.62
CA LEU A 166 -4.88 36.88 -4.83
C LEU A 166 -4.41 37.82 -5.95
N ASN A 167 -3.28 37.50 -6.60
CA ASN A 167 -2.78 38.25 -7.74
C ASN A 167 -3.50 37.82 -9.02
N ASP A 168 -4.65 38.46 -9.28
CA ASP A 168 -5.42 38.31 -10.53
C ASP A 168 -4.72 39.06 -11.67
N SER A 169 -3.72 38.43 -12.28
CA SER A 169 -3.04 38.92 -13.49
C SER A 169 -3.39 38.05 -14.71
N PRO A 170 -3.43 38.62 -15.93
CA PRO A 170 -3.64 37.86 -17.17
C PRO A 170 -2.59 36.78 -17.42
N GLU A 171 -1.42 36.85 -16.77
CA GLU A 171 -0.43 35.76 -16.78
C GLU A 171 -0.88 34.64 -15.82
N ARG A 172 -1.34 33.50 -16.35
CA ARG A 172 -1.76 32.34 -15.55
C ARG A 172 -0.62 31.69 -14.75
N ASN A 173 0.63 31.90 -15.13
CA ASN A 173 1.78 31.26 -14.49
C ASN A 173 2.34 32.13 -13.35
N ARG A 174 2.19 31.67 -12.10
CA ARG A 174 2.74 32.30 -10.88
C ARG A 174 4.23 32.64 -10.99
N ILE A 175 5.01 31.75 -11.59
CA ILE A 175 6.46 31.89 -11.75
C ILE A 175 6.80 33.06 -12.69
N ALA A 176 6.05 33.21 -13.79
CA ALA A 176 6.28 34.29 -14.74
C ALA A 176 6.06 35.67 -14.10
N ARG A 177 5.02 35.78 -13.26
CA ARG A 177 4.71 37.00 -12.51
C ARG A 177 5.76 37.32 -11.48
N PHE A 178 6.19 36.32 -10.70
CA PHE A 178 7.24 36.48 -9.70
C PHE A 178 8.54 36.95 -10.35
N ASN A 179 8.96 36.30 -11.45
CA ASN A 179 10.15 36.70 -12.19
C ASN A 179 10.03 38.12 -12.78
N GLY A 180 8.84 38.50 -13.25
CA GLY A 180 8.57 39.88 -13.69
C GLY A 180 8.71 40.89 -12.56
N TYR A 181 8.19 40.57 -11.38
CA TYR A 181 8.29 41.39 -10.18
C TYR A 181 9.74 41.55 -9.70
N ILE A 182 10.53 40.48 -9.70
CA ILE A 182 11.96 40.53 -9.36
C ILE A 182 12.74 41.46 -10.30
N ARG A 183 12.51 41.37 -11.63
CA ARG A 183 13.15 42.27 -12.60
C ARG A 183 12.76 43.73 -12.38
N GLN A 184 11.51 43.98 -12.00
CA GLN A 184 11.06 45.34 -11.67
C GLN A 184 11.76 45.87 -10.42
N LEU A 185 11.87 45.04 -9.38
CA LEU A 185 12.63 45.37 -8.17
C LEU A 185 14.10 45.67 -8.52
N GLU A 186 14.77 44.82 -9.32
CA GLU A 186 16.15 45.04 -9.79
C GLU A 186 16.32 46.41 -10.49
N SER A 187 15.36 46.81 -11.32
CA SER A 187 15.36 48.12 -12.00
C SER A 187 15.15 49.30 -11.06
N GLU A 188 14.35 49.15 -10.01
CA GLU A 188 14.12 50.18 -9.00
C GLU A 188 15.30 50.30 -8.04
N PHE A 189 15.92 49.17 -7.68
CA PHE A 189 17.11 49.12 -6.85
C PHE A 189 18.32 49.80 -7.51
N SER A 190 18.51 49.59 -8.81
CA SER A 190 19.62 50.20 -9.56
C SER A 190 19.50 51.72 -9.70
N LYS A 191 18.36 52.32 -9.32
CA LYS A 191 18.10 53.77 -9.35
C LYS A 191 18.19 54.44 -7.97
N MET A 192 18.36 53.68 -6.88
CA MET A 192 18.45 54.26 -5.53
C MET A 192 19.87 54.76 -5.22
N PRO A 193 20.05 56.02 -4.76
CA PRO A 193 21.36 56.56 -4.39
C PRO A 193 21.76 56.10 -2.97
N GLU A 194 22.85 55.32 -2.88
CA GLU A 194 23.64 54.93 -1.68
C GLU A 194 22.92 54.49 -0.38
N GLY A 195 21.60 54.39 -0.33
CA GLY A 195 20.84 54.23 0.91
C GLY A 195 20.61 52.81 1.43
N MET A 196 21.19 51.77 0.81
CA MET A 196 21.00 50.39 1.24
C MET A 196 22.33 49.65 1.16
N THR A 197 22.75 49.02 2.25
CA THR A 197 23.98 48.22 2.20
C THR A 197 23.76 47.04 1.25
N ARG A 198 24.69 46.82 0.31
CA ARG A 198 24.60 45.71 -0.68
C ARG A 198 24.26 44.36 -0.03
N SER A 199 24.60 44.15 1.23
CA SER A 199 24.30 42.95 2.02
C SER A 199 22.82 42.76 2.35
N GLU A 200 22.09 43.81 2.74
CA GLU A 200 20.66 43.72 3.09
C GLU A 200 19.82 43.39 1.84
N LEU A 201 20.22 44.01 0.74
CA LEU A 201 19.62 43.84 -0.58
C LEU A 201 19.87 42.43 -1.15
N PHE A 202 21.09 41.92 -0.99
CA PHE A 202 21.45 40.54 -1.36
C PHE A 202 20.70 39.50 -0.52
N THR A 203 20.56 39.76 0.78
CA THR A 203 19.81 38.88 1.70
C THR A 203 18.34 38.82 1.33
N LEU A 204 17.74 39.97 1.02
CA LEU A 204 16.36 40.06 0.55
C LEU A 204 16.16 39.35 -0.80
N TYR A 205 17.10 39.54 -1.74
CA TYR A 205 17.07 38.89 -3.05
C TYR A 205 17.14 37.37 -2.95
N THR A 206 18.10 36.86 -2.19
CA THR A 206 18.25 35.41 -1.97
C THR A 206 17.04 34.80 -1.26
N GLY A 207 16.41 35.55 -0.35
CA GLY A 207 15.15 35.13 0.28
C GLY A 207 13.98 35.08 -0.70
N LEU A 208 13.85 36.08 -1.57
CA LEU A 208 12.83 36.11 -2.63
C LEU A 208 13.06 35.00 -3.67
N GLU A 209 14.29 34.73 -4.05
CA GLU A 209 14.64 33.62 -4.94
C GLU A 209 14.25 32.27 -4.33
N ARG A 210 14.49 32.06 -3.02
CA ARG A 210 14.06 30.86 -2.30
C ARG A 210 12.54 30.70 -2.29
N LEU A 211 11.79 31.79 -2.09
CA LEU A 211 10.33 31.80 -2.23
C LEU A 211 9.86 31.44 -3.65
N ASN A 212 10.56 31.89 -4.69
CA ASN A 212 10.26 31.48 -6.06
C ASN A 212 10.41 29.96 -6.25
N ARG A 213 11.51 29.40 -5.73
CA ARG A 213 11.76 27.95 -5.75
C ARG A 213 10.70 27.19 -4.97
N GLN A 214 10.18 27.76 -3.88
CA GLN A 214 9.02 27.17 -3.19
C GLN A 214 7.81 27.06 -4.12
N LEU A 215 7.43 28.15 -4.79
CA LEU A 215 6.28 28.16 -5.69
C LEU A 215 6.44 27.14 -6.83
N GLU A 216 7.68 26.95 -7.30
CA GLU A 216 8.04 25.90 -8.27
C GLU A 216 7.86 24.50 -7.68
N SER A 217 8.38 24.24 -6.47
CA SER A 217 8.23 22.95 -5.79
C SER A 217 6.77 22.60 -5.45
N VAL A 218 5.95 23.58 -5.08
CA VAL A 218 4.50 23.37 -4.85
C VAL A 218 3.82 22.92 -6.14
N ASP A 219 4.12 23.56 -7.27
CA ASP A 219 3.53 23.17 -8.55
C ASP A 219 4.03 21.79 -9.00
N ALA A 220 5.32 21.50 -8.78
CA ALA A 220 5.92 20.19 -9.05
C ALA A 220 5.20 19.07 -8.29
N VAL A 221 4.96 19.25 -6.98
CA VAL A 221 4.25 18.28 -6.14
C VAL A 221 2.77 18.18 -6.53
N ILE A 222 2.08 19.31 -6.72
CA ILE A 222 0.65 19.29 -7.07
C ILE A 222 0.43 18.66 -8.44
N ASN A 223 1.27 18.93 -9.43
CA ASN A 223 1.09 18.43 -10.79
C ASN A 223 1.95 17.21 -11.13
N HIS A 224 2.51 16.55 -10.10
CA HIS A 224 3.50 15.50 -10.27
C HIS A 224 2.99 14.33 -11.15
N LYS A 225 3.89 13.80 -11.98
CA LYS A 225 3.58 12.72 -12.94
C LYS A 225 3.11 11.44 -12.24
N PHE A 226 3.76 11.09 -11.12
CA PHE A 226 3.42 9.95 -10.27
C PHE A 226 1.94 9.91 -9.92
N VAL A 227 1.38 11.06 -9.52
CA VAL A 227 0.00 11.14 -9.04
C VAL A 227 -0.98 10.75 -10.15
N ARG A 228 -0.66 11.14 -11.40
CA ARG A 228 -1.45 10.76 -12.57
C ARG A 228 -1.27 9.29 -12.90
N SER A 229 -0.03 8.78 -12.89
CA SER A 229 0.25 7.38 -13.23
C SER A 229 -0.34 6.42 -12.20
N ILE A 230 -0.20 6.69 -10.89
CA ILE A 230 -0.79 5.86 -9.83
C ILE A 230 -2.33 5.89 -9.85
N THR A 231 -2.94 7.02 -10.22
CA THR A 231 -4.41 7.11 -10.39
C THR A 231 -4.89 6.27 -11.58
N GLN A 232 -4.16 6.30 -12.70
CA GLN A 232 -4.46 5.45 -13.86
C GLN A 232 -4.31 3.97 -13.50
N LEU A 233 -3.23 3.63 -12.79
CA LEU A 233 -2.95 2.26 -12.35
C LEU A 233 -4.03 1.75 -11.38
N GLN A 234 -4.48 2.59 -10.43
CA GLN A 234 -5.61 2.28 -9.56
C GLN A 234 -6.86 1.93 -10.36
N SER A 235 -7.22 2.78 -11.33
CA SER A 235 -8.39 2.54 -12.19
C SER A 235 -8.29 1.22 -12.96
N TYR A 236 -7.11 0.93 -13.51
CA TYR A 236 -6.84 -0.35 -14.19
C TYR A 236 -7.06 -1.56 -13.27
N TRP A 237 -6.43 -1.60 -12.10
CA TRP A 237 -6.49 -2.76 -11.20
C TRP A 237 -7.86 -2.94 -10.54
N THR A 238 -8.54 -1.85 -10.19
CA THR A 238 -9.93 -1.92 -9.69
C THR A 238 -10.88 -2.45 -10.74
N THR A 239 -10.77 -2.00 -11.99
CA THR A 239 -11.56 -2.50 -13.12
C THR A 239 -11.27 -3.97 -13.39
N ARG A 240 -9.99 -4.37 -13.34
CA ARG A 240 -9.58 -5.77 -13.50
C ARG A 240 -10.17 -6.67 -12.42
N THR A 241 -10.16 -6.22 -11.17
CA THR A 241 -10.74 -6.94 -10.03
C THR A 241 -12.25 -7.13 -10.22
N LEU A 242 -12.97 -6.08 -10.63
CA LEU A 242 -14.41 -6.15 -10.92
C LEU A 242 -14.73 -7.11 -12.07
N LEU A 243 -13.91 -7.11 -13.12
CA LEU A 243 -14.07 -8.01 -14.26
C LEU A 243 -13.85 -9.48 -13.86
N LEU A 244 -12.84 -9.76 -13.03
CA LEU A 244 -12.61 -11.10 -12.49
C LEU A 244 -13.75 -11.53 -11.57
N LEU A 245 -14.27 -10.62 -10.74
CA LEU A 245 -15.45 -10.89 -9.92
C LEU A 245 -16.65 -11.28 -10.79
N ASP A 246 -16.93 -10.53 -11.85
CA ASP A 246 -18.02 -10.84 -12.79
C ASP A 246 -17.86 -12.22 -13.45
N LYS A 247 -16.64 -12.56 -13.88
CA LYS A 247 -16.31 -13.89 -14.42
C LYS A 247 -16.53 -15.00 -13.39
N THR A 248 -16.15 -14.80 -12.13
CA THR A 248 -16.39 -15.80 -11.07
C THR A 248 -17.88 -16.00 -10.82
N MET A 249 -18.66 -14.91 -10.75
CA MET A 249 -20.11 -14.96 -10.53
C MET A 249 -20.83 -15.65 -11.69
N THR A 250 -20.46 -15.32 -12.93
CA THR A 250 -21.02 -15.96 -14.13
C THR A 250 -20.70 -17.45 -14.16
N ALA A 251 -19.45 -17.83 -13.84
CA ALA A 251 -19.07 -19.23 -13.77
C ALA A 251 -19.86 -19.99 -12.70
N MET A 252 -20.01 -19.43 -11.50
CA MET A 252 -20.84 -20.03 -10.44
C MET A 252 -22.31 -20.16 -10.85
N PHE A 253 -22.86 -19.17 -11.55
CA PHE A 253 -24.24 -19.20 -12.04
C PHE A 253 -24.46 -20.32 -13.06
N VAL A 254 -23.53 -20.47 -14.01
CA VAL A 254 -23.54 -21.59 -14.98
C VAL A 254 -23.43 -22.93 -14.26
N GLY A 255 -22.54 -23.04 -13.28
CA GLY A 255 -22.39 -24.24 -12.45
C GLY A 255 -23.67 -24.59 -11.70
N PHE A 256 -24.32 -23.59 -11.11
CA PHE A 256 -25.60 -23.77 -10.45
C PHE A 256 -26.69 -24.25 -11.42
N GLY A 257 -26.70 -23.72 -12.65
CA GLY A 257 -27.59 -24.20 -13.73
C GLY A 257 -27.39 -25.69 -14.04
N PHE A 258 -26.15 -26.16 -14.12
CA PHE A 258 -25.84 -27.59 -14.28
C PHE A 258 -26.33 -28.42 -13.08
N LEU A 259 -26.16 -27.91 -11.85
CA LEU A 259 -26.60 -28.58 -10.61
C LEU A 259 -28.13 -28.69 -10.53
N VAL A 260 -28.86 -27.63 -10.86
CA VAL A 260 -30.33 -27.66 -10.98
C VAL A 260 -30.78 -28.66 -12.04
N GLY A 261 -30.10 -28.71 -13.19
CA GLY A 261 -30.35 -29.71 -14.24
C GLY A 261 -30.17 -31.16 -13.73
N LEU A 262 -29.14 -31.42 -12.92
CA LEU A 262 -28.92 -32.72 -12.28
C LEU A 262 -30.03 -33.07 -11.30
N ILE A 263 -30.48 -32.12 -10.47
CA ILE A 263 -31.58 -32.33 -9.52
C ILE A 263 -32.87 -32.68 -10.27
N LEU A 264 -33.22 -31.92 -11.31
CA LEU A 264 -34.43 -32.18 -12.11
C LEU A 264 -34.40 -33.55 -12.81
N LEU A 265 -33.24 -33.99 -13.31
CA LEU A 265 -33.09 -35.34 -13.87
C LEU A 265 -33.20 -36.43 -12.80
N SER A 266 -32.69 -36.20 -11.60
CA SER A 266 -32.82 -37.15 -10.49
C SER A 266 -34.25 -37.30 -9.99
N ALA A 267 -35.01 -36.19 -9.90
CA ALA A 267 -36.42 -36.20 -9.51
C ALA A 267 -37.30 -36.96 -10.52
N ARG A 268 -37.06 -36.78 -11.83
CA ARG A 268 -37.75 -37.57 -12.88
C ARG A 268 -37.42 -39.06 -12.84
N LYS A 269 -36.21 -39.42 -12.38
CA LYS A 269 -35.80 -40.82 -12.21
C LYS A 269 -36.57 -41.48 -11.06
N GLU A 270 -36.83 -40.77 -9.97
CA GLU A 270 -37.63 -41.28 -8.86
C GLU A 270 -39.06 -41.60 -9.28
N GLU A 271 -39.74 -40.70 -10.01
CA GLU A 271 -41.09 -40.96 -10.56
C GLU A 271 -41.15 -42.21 -11.46
N SER A 272 -40.13 -42.44 -12.30
CA SER A 272 -40.07 -43.63 -13.17
C SER A 272 -39.67 -44.92 -12.45
N SER A 273 -39.00 -44.82 -11.29
CA SER A 273 -38.60 -45.97 -10.47
C SER A 273 -39.67 -46.44 -9.50
N ILE A 274 -40.56 -45.54 -9.05
CA ILE A 274 -41.71 -45.88 -8.19
C ILE A 274 -42.75 -46.72 -8.96
N ALA A 275 -42.79 -46.63 -10.30
CA ALA A 275 -43.66 -47.46 -11.15
C ALA A 275 -43.19 -48.92 -11.31
N ASN A 276 -41.95 -49.27 -10.92
CA ASN A 276 -41.37 -50.60 -11.09
C ASN A 276 -40.68 -51.07 -9.79
N GLY A 277 -41.43 -51.21 -8.69
CA GLY A 277 -41.01 -52.05 -7.56
C GLY A 277 -41.15 -53.54 -7.93
N ALA A 278 -40.54 -54.52 -7.29
CA ALA A 278 -39.81 -54.60 -6.03
C ALA A 278 -39.15 -56.00 -5.96
N GLU A 279 -37.97 -56.14 -5.37
CA GLU A 279 -37.62 -57.30 -4.52
C GLU A 279 -36.34 -57.04 -3.71
N ASN A 280 -36.37 -57.49 -2.46
CA ASN A 280 -35.50 -57.20 -1.30
C ASN A 280 -34.58 -58.43 -1.03
N PRO A 281 -33.82 -58.58 0.08
CA PRO A 281 -32.91 -57.68 0.82
C PRO A 281 -31.51 -58.32 1.13
N SER A 282 -30.66 -57.50 1.77
CA SER A 282 -29.60 -57.86 2.75
C SER A 282 -28.17 -58.16 2.26
N LYS A 283 -27.21 -57.39 2.78
CA LYS A 283 -26.28 -57.87 3.82
C LYS A 283 -25.40 -56.73 4.36
N SER A 284 -25.33 -56.70 5.69
CA SER A 284 -24.42 -55.91 6.52
C SER A 284 -22.96 -56.34 6.38
N LYS A 285 -22.02 -55.40 6.46
CA LYS A 285 -20.77 -55.60 7.24
C LYS A 285 -20.18 -54.28 7.73
N LYS A 286 -19.83 -54.28 9.02
CA LYS A 286 -19.19 -53.21 9.80
C LYS A 286 -17.66 -53.39 9.86
N MET A 287 -17.00 -52.32 10.34
CA MET A 287 -15.64 -52.16 10.93
C MET A 287 -14.61 -51.51 9.99
N LYS A 288 -14.24 -50.23 10.20
CA LYS A 288 -13.32 -49.61 11.21
C LYS A 288 -11.84 -49.90 10.95
N ALA A 289 -11.04 -48.86 10.68
CA ALA A 289 -9.99 -48.35 11.58
C ALA A 289 -9.10 -47.28 10.90
N GLU A 290 -8.90 -46.16 11.60
CA GLU A 290 -7.82 -45.19 11.42
C GLU A 290 -6.44 -45.76 11.77
N LYS A 291 -5.40 -45.19 11.15
CA LYS A 291 -4.08 -44.76 11.72
C LYS A 291 -3.18 -44.43 10.53
N LYS A 292 -2.25 -43.46 10.54
CA LYS A 292 -1.85 -42.29 11.35
C LYS A 292 -0.79 -41.59 10.45
N PRO A 293 -0.43 -40.32 10.70
CA PRO A 293 0.41 -39.53 9.80
C PRO A 293 1.87 -39.99 9.88
N SER A 294 2.61 -39.90 8.76
CA SER A 294 4.05 -40.12 8.76
C SER A 294 4.74 -38.88 9.30
N ASP A 295 5.46 -39.08 10.40
CA ASP A 295 6.46 -38.18 10.94
C ASP A 295 7.53 -37.88 9.88
N GLY A 296 7.82 -36.58 9.76
CA GLY A 296 8.93 -36.02 9.00
C GLY A 296 9.12 -34.55 9.37
N ALA A 297 8.92 -34.21 10.65
CA ALA A 297 9.18 -32.88 11.17
C ALA A 297 10.69 -32.68 11.28
N GLY A 298 11.26 -31.91 10.34
CA GLY A 298 12.49 -31.19 10.62
C GLY A 298 12.18 -30.22 11.75
N VAL A 299 12.54 -30.61 12.97
CA VAL A 299 12.40 -29.77 14.17
C VAL A 299 13.30 -28.56 13.97
N PHE A 300 12.70 -27.40 13.72
CA PHE A 300 13.39 -26.13 13.87
C PHE A 300 13.63 -25.90 15.37
N THR A 301 14.84 -26.20 15.84
CA THR A 301 15.31 -25.78 17.16
C THR A 301 15.79 -24.35 17.07
N PHE A 302 15.00 -23.43 17.64
CA PHE A 302 15.43 -22.05 17.88
C PHE A 302 16.54 -22.03 18.93
N VAL A 303 17.72 -21.56 18.53
CA VAL A 303 18.74 -21.06 19.45
C VAL A 303 18.43 -19.57 19.62
N GLU A 304 18.28 -19.11 20.87
CA GLU A 304 18.12 -17.69 21.18
C GLU A 304 19.34 -16.97 20.57
N PRO A 305 19.16 -16.08 19.59
CA PRO A 305 20.30 -15.55 18.84
C PRO A 305 21.14 -14.67 19.77
N ASP A 306 22.44 -14.94 19.82
CA ASP A 306 23.46 -14.04 20.39
C ASP A 306 23.67 -12.77 19.53
N GLU A 307 22.93 -12.65 18.41
CA GLU A 307 22.98 -11.57 17.41
C GLU A 307 21.83 -10.55 17.61
N PRO A 308 22.02 -9.28 17.19
CA PRO A 308 21.00 -8.25 17.36
C PRO A 308 19.71 -8.61 16.60
N LEU A 309 18.61 -8.70 17.33
CA LEU A 309 17.26 -9.00 16.82
C LEU A 309 16.68 -7.90 15.92
N PHE A 310 17.34 -6.75 15.89
CA PHE A 310 17.03 -5.56 15.12
C PHE A 310 18.34 -4.86 14.79
N GLU A 311 18.62 -4.67 13.50
CA GLU A 311 19.82 -3.99 13.00
C GLU A 311 19.43 -2.61 12.45
N PRO A 312 19.64 -1.52 13.20
CA PRO A 312 19.21 -0.18 12.80
C PRO A 312 19.92 0.31 11.53
N ALA A 313 21.10 -0.23 11.22
CA ALA A 313 21.91 0.15 10.08
C ALA A 313 21.18 -0.04 8.74
N VAL A 314 20.40 -1.13 8.60
CA VAL A 314 19.63 -1.42 7.38
C VAL A 314 18.60 -0.32 7.12
N LEU A 315 17.86 0.06 8.17
CA LEU A 315 16.84 1.10 8.06
C LEU A 315 17.46 2.50 7.87
N LYS A 316 18.60 2.77 8.54
CA LYS A 316 19.36 4.02 8.38
C LYS A 316 19.87 4.20 6.95
N GLU A 317 20.43 3.16 6.35
CA GLU A 317 20.89 3.20 4.95
C GLU A 317 19.73 3.41 3.97
N GLN A 318 18.57 2.78 4.20
CA GLN A 318 17.40 2.94 3.33
C GLN A 318 16.73 4.32 3.40
N LEU A 319 16.94 5.05 4.49
CA LEU A 319 16.35 6.36 4.73
C LEU A 319 17.41 7.48 4.75
N ASP A 320 18.58 7.25 4.16
CA ASP A 320 19.69 8.22 4.07
C ASP A 320 20.02 8.90 5.42
N GLU A 321 19.99 8.13 6.52
CA GLU A 321 20.22 8.59 7.90
C GLU A 321 19.23 9.65 8.43
N ASP A 322 18.05 9.79 7.81
CA ASP A 322 16.95 10.66 8.28
C ASP A 322 16.33 10.12 9.58
N GLU A 323 16.84 10.58 10.73
CA GLU A 323 16.44 10.13 12.07
C GLU A 323 14.93 10.32 12.35
N ASP A 324 14.32 11.39 11.82
CA ASP A 324 12.89 11.65 11.99
C ASP A 324 12.06 10.63 11.17
N ALA A 325 12.50 10.30 9.95
CA ALA A 325 11.87 9.26 9.13
C ALA A 325 12.06 7.86 9.72
N ILE A 326 13.24 7.57 10.28
CA ILE A 326 13.54 6.31 10.97
C ILE A 326 12.59 6.15 12.16
N GLU A 327 12.49 7.16 13.02
CA GLU A 327 11.60 7.14 14.17
C GLU A 327 10.14 6.92 13.76
N ALA A 328 9.67 7.59 12.71
CA ALA A 328 8.31 7.45 12.22
C ALA A 328 8.02 6.05 11.68
N VAL A 329 8.94 5.47 10.90
CA VAL A 329 8.80 4.10 10.38
C VAL A 329 8.77 3.08 11.53
N LEU A 330 9.63 3.23 12.53
CA LEU A 330 9.64 2.35 13.70
C LEU A 330 8.39 2.50 14.56
N THR A 331 7.90 3.73 14.75
CA THR A 331 6.63 4.01 15.45
C THR A 331 5.47 3.32 14.75
N MET A 332 5.39 3.44 13.42
CA MET A 332 4.35 2.81 12.61
C MET A 332 4.43 1.28 12.69
N PHE A 333 5.64 0.71 12.63
CA PHE A 333 5.85 -0.72 12.77
C PHE A 333 5.28 -1.25 14.10
N VAL A 334 5.60 -0.59 15.21
CA VAL A 334 5.08 -0.98 16.53
C VAL A 334 3.56 -0.84 16.56
N ALA A 335 3.02 0.27 16.07
CA ALA A 335 1.58 0.54 16.08
C ALA A 335 0.77 -0.50 15.28
N GLU A 336 1.23 -0.84 14.07
CA GLU A 336 0.53 -1.78 13.18
C GLU A 336 0.71 -3.24 13.62
N HIS A 337 1.88 -3.63 14.15
CA HIS A 337 2.22 -5.04 14.34
C HIS A 337 2.21 -5.53 15.80
N GLN A 338 2.05 -4.66 16.81
CA GLN A 338 2.01 -5.07 18.23
C GLN A 338 0.98 -6.15 18.58
N ASN A 339 -0.09 -6.29 17.79
CA ASN A 339 -1.14 -7.28 18.01
C ASN A 339 -1.08 -8.47 17.04
N ASP A 340 -0.16 -8.48 16.08
CA ASP A 340 -0.14 -9.49 15.02
C ASP A 340 0.15 -10.89 15.53
N GLY A 341 0.87 -11.03 16.64
CA GLY A 341 1.02 -12.31 17.34
C GLY A 341 -0.32 -12.92 17.74
N LYS A 342 -1.17 -12.12 18.41
CA LYS A 342 -2.53 -12.53 18.82
C LYS A 342 -3.43 -12.75 17.60
N THR A 343 -3.28 -11.94 16.57
CA THR A 343 -4.05 -12.07 15.32
C THR A 343 -3.71 -13.37 14.60
N LEU A 344 -2.42 -13.73 14.52
CA LEU A 344 -1.98 -15.00 13.94
C LEU A 344 -2.53 -16.18 14.73
N ARG A 345 -2.49 -16.13 16.07
CA ARG A 345 -3.10 -17.15 16.93
C ARG A 345 -4.60 -17.34 16.65
N LYS A 346 -5.35 -16.25 16.49
CA LYS A 346 -6.78 -16.33 16.13
C LYS A 346 -6.99 -17.00 14.78
N HIS A 347 -6.21 -16.63 13.76
CA HIS A 347 -6.29 -17.29 12.44
C HIS A 347 -5.88 -18.76 12.52
N PHE A 348 -4.92 -19.08 13.38
CA PHE A 348 -4.49 -20.45 13.66
C PHE A 348 -5.63 -21.29 14.24
N GLU A 349 -6.26 -20.81 15.32
CA GLU A 349 -7.37 -21.50 16.01
C GLU A 349 -8.61 -21.65 15.11
N ALA A 350 -8.89 -20.63 14.28
CA ALA A 350 -9.99 -20.63 13.32
C ALA A 350 -9.69 -21.42 12.03
N LYS A 351 -8.47 -21.96 11.86
CA LYS A 351 -8.00 -22.68 10.67
C LYS A 351 -8.09 -21.85 9.37
N GLU A 352 -7.88 -20.54 9.47
CA GLU A 352 -7.97 -19.60 8.35
C GLU A 352 -6.61 -19.47 7.62
N LEU A 353 -6.22 -20.50 6.84
CA LEU A 353 -4.90 -20.58 6.15
C LEU A 353 -4.56 -19.30 5.39
N ALA A 354 -5.51 -18.82 4.58
CA ALA A 354 -5.28 -17.67 3.72
C ALA A 354 -4.95 -16.42 4.54
N ARG A 355 -5.65 -16.19 5.65
CA ARG A 355 -5.44 -15.02 6.50
C ARG A 355 -4.15 -15.13 7.32
N ALA A 356 -3.85 -16.31 7.84
CA ALA A 356 -2.57 -16.58 8.52
C ALA A 356 -1.38 -16.33 7.56
N ARG A 357 -1.49 -16.83 6.32
CA ARG A 357 -0.48 -16.59 5.27
C ARG A 357 -0.33 -15.12 4.96
N THR A 358 -1.42 -14.38 4.72
CA THR A 358 -1.36 -12.94 4.45
C THR A 358 -0.68 -12.18 5.58
N LEU A 359 -0.98 -12.51 6.85
CA LEU A 359 -0.35 -11.87 8.00
C LEU A 359 1.16 -12.16 8.05
N VAL A 360 1.56 -13.43 7.97
CA VAL A 360 2.98 -13.83 7.99
C VAL A 360 3.75 -13.20 6.82
N HIS A 361 3.15 -13.14 5.63
CA HIS A 361 3.73 -12.49 4.46
C HIS A 361 3.91 -10.97 4.65
N ASN A 362 2.92 -10.28 5.21
CA ASN A 362 3.04 -8.85 5.51
C ASN A 362 4.18 -8.58 6.52
N VAL A 363 4.24 -9.36 7.60
CA VAL A 363 5.27 -9.19 8.64
C VAL A 363 6.66 -9.53 8.10
N LYS A 364 6.78 -10.52 7.20
CA LYS A 364 8.04 -10.85 6.49
C LYS A 364 8.58 -9.64 5.73
N GLY A 365 7.75 -8.98 4.93
CA GLY A 365 8.19 -7.84 4.09
C GLY A 365 8.64 -6.65 4.94
N VAL A 366 7.86 -6.31 5.96
CA VAL A 366 8.20 -5.16 6.82
C VAL A 366 9.42 -5.46 7.70
N SER A 367 9.54 -6.67 8.25
CA SER A 367 10.70 -7.06 9.08
C SER A 367 12.02 -7.02 8.32
N GLY A 368 12.02 -7.35 7.02
CA GLY A 368 13.22 -7.21 6.19
C GLY A 368 13.67 -5.77 5.99
N ASN A 369 12.73 -4.86 5.71
CA ASN A 369 13.06 -3.46 5.43
C ASN A 369 13.49 -2.69 6.69
N ILE A 370 12.99 -3.06 7.88
CA ILE A 370 13.44 -2.41 9.13
C ILE A 370 14.71 -3.04 9.72
N GLY A 371 15.28 -4.09 9.12
CA GLY A 371 16.45 -4.77 9.68
C GLY A 371 16.16 -5.76 10.82
N ALA A 372 14.92 -6.23 10.97
CA ALA A 372 14.55 -7.27 11.93
C ALA A 372 14.78 -8.69 11.35
N LEU A 373 16.05 -9.01 11.09
CA LEU A 373 16.46 -10.20 10.31
C LEU A 373 15.97 -11.53 10.91
N ALA A 374 16.00 -11.68 12.24
CA ALA A 374 15.52 -12.89 12.91
C ALA A 374 14.01 -13.10 12.67
N LEU A 375 13.21 -12.03 12.76
CA LEU A 375 11.78 -12.06 12.49
C LEU A 375 11.51 -12.35 11.01
N GLN A 376 12.27 -11.73 10.11
CA GLN A 376 12.18 -11.97 8.67
C GLN A 376 12.50 -13.43 8.31
N ALA A 377 13.54 -14.01 8.90
CA ALA A 377 13.94 -15.40 8.67
C ALA A 377 12.85 -16.38 9.13
N PHE A 378 12.28 -16.15 10.32
CA PHE A 378 11.14 -16.93 10.80
C PHE A 378 9.94 -16.82 9.84
N CYS A 379 9.56 -15.60 9.45
CA CYS A 379 8.41 -15.40 8.58
C CYS A 379 8.65 -15.98 7.18
N THR A 380 9.89 -15.99 6.70
CA THR A 380 10.27 -16.65 5.43
C THR A 380 10.06 -18.15 5.49
N HIS A 381 10.47 -18.80 6.59
CA HIS A 381 10.22 -20.23 6.81
C HIS A 381 8.72 -20.53 6.90
N ALA A 382 7.98 -19.77 7.73
CA ALA A 382 6.55 -19.94 7.91
C ALA A 382 5.74 -19.69 6.63
N ASP A 383 6.05 -18.63 5.87
CA ASP A 383 5.38 -18.30 4.60
C ASP A 383 5.59 -19.41 3.56
N SER A 384 6.80 -19.96 3.46
CA SER A 384 7.12 -21.08 2.56
C SER A 384 6.27 -22.32 2.83
N ARG A 385 6.05 -22.67 4.12
CA ARG A 385 5.20 -23.79 4.51
C ARG A 385 3.72 -23.51 4.25
N LEU A 386 3.25 -22.32 4.63
CA LEU A 386 1.87 -21.91 4.38
C LEU A 386 1.53 -21.83 2.88
N ARG A 387 2.49 -21.44 2.02
CA ARG A 387 2.37 -21.48 0.55
C ARG A 387 2.18 -22.90 0.00
N LYS A 388 2.83 -23.90 0.62
CA LYS A 388 2.68 -25.32 0.27
C LYS A 388 1.40 -25.95 0.82
N GLY A 389 0.58 -25.18 1.53
CA GLY A 389 -0.64 -25.68 2.18
C GLY A 389 -0.37 -26.45 3.47
N GLU A 390 0.86 -26.41 3.98
CA GLU A 390 1.21 -27.01 5.26
C GLU A 390 0.88 -26.03 6.40
N TRP A 391 0.32 -26.56 7.48
CA TRP A 391 0.07 -25.77 8.68
C TRP A 391 1.36 -25.61 9.49
N ILE A 392 1.60 -24.40 9.99
CA ILE A 392 2.56 -24.20 11.09
C ILE A 392 1.98 -24.80 12.36
N ASP A 393 2.81 -25.36 13.24
CA ASP A 393 2.35 -25.96 14.49
C ASP A 393 2.16 -24.92 15.60
N GLU A 394 1.55 -25.35 16.71
CA GLU A 394 1.29 -24.49 17.88
C GLU A 394 2.57 -23.92 18.49
N ASN A 395 3.70 -24.64 18.38
CA ASN A 395 4.98 -24.15 18.88
C ASN A 395 5.51 -23.04 17.97
N GLU A 396 5.41 -23.19 16.65
CA GLU A 396 5.75 -22.14 15.68
C GLU A 396 4.90 -20.88 15.89
N VAL A 397 3.60 -21.00 16.18
CA VAL A 397 2.76 -19.83 16.52
C VAL A 397 3.25 -19.14 17.80
N LYS A 398 3.57 -19.91 18.85
CA LYS A 398 4.15 -19.34 20.09
C LYS A 398 5.52 -18.70 19.85
N HIS A 399 6.33 -19.28 18.97
CA HIS A 399 7.62 -18.73 18.59
C HIS A 399 7.47 -17.40 17.85
N PHE A 400 6.53 -17.31 16.91
CA PHE A 400 6.20 -16.06 16.25
C PHE A 400 5.80 -14.97 17.24
N GLU A 401 4.91 -15.30 18.19
CA GLU A 401 4.47 -14.34 19.22
C GLU A 401 5.63 -13.84 20.09
N LYS A 402 6.49 -14.77 20.56
CA LYS A 402 7.67 -14.41 21.37
C LYS A 402 8.63 -13.54 20.56
N LEU A 403 8.94 -13.96 19.33
CA LEU A 403 9.90 -13.28 18.46
C LEU A 403 9.43 -11.87 18.09
N LEU A 404 8.17 -11.73 17.67
CA LEU A 404 7.58 -10.43 17.37
C LEU A 404 7.58 -9.51 18.61
N SER A 405 7.21 -10.03 19.77
CA SER A 405 7.22 -9.27 21.03
C SER A 405 8.63 -8.77 21.38
N VAL A 406 9.63 -9.63 21.22
CA VAL A 406 11.03 -9.29 21.52
C VAL A 406 11.58 -8.28 20.50
N THR A 407 11.27 -8.45 19.20
CA THR A 407 11.63 -7.48 18.16
C THR A 407 11.02 -6.11 18.44
N ILE A 408 9.75 -6.04 18.81
CA ILE A 408 9.08 -4.78 19.17
C ILE A 408 9.74 -4.13 20.38
N GLN A 409 10.10 -4.89 21.41
CA GLN A 409 10.84 -4.36 22.55
C GLN A 409 12.22 -3.83 22.16
N SER A 410 12.92 -4.52 21.26
CA SER A 410 14.20 -4.05 20.73
C SER A 410 14.06 -2.75 19.95
N VAL A 411 13.03 -2.63 19.11
CA VAL A 411 12.71 -1.41 18.36
C VAL A 411 12.40 -0.25 19.31
N LEU A 412 11.54 -0.46 20.31
CA LEU A 412 11.19 0.57 21.29
C LEU A 412 12.42 1.04 22.09
N LYS A 413 13.31 0.10 22.45
CA LYS A 413 14.56 0.43 23.15
C LYS A 413 15.49 1.26 22.26
N GLU A 414 15.59 0.95 20.98
CA GLU A 414 16.40 1.75 20.05
C GLU A 414 15.83 3.15 19.87
N MET A 415 14.51 3.27 19.72
CA MET A 415 13.85 4.57 19.68
C MET A 415 14.16 5.38 20.94
N GLU A 416 14.08 4.77 22.14
CA GLU A 416 14.42 5.45 23.40
C GLU A 416 15.90 5.89 23.46
N ASN A 417 16.82 5.06 22.96
CA ASN A 417 18.24 5.40 22.89
C ASN A 417 18.49 6.59 21.94
N ALA A 418 17.85 6.61 20.77
CA ALA A 418 17.95 7.72 19.82
C ALA A 418 17.52 9.05 20.46
N HIS A 419 16.39 9.06 21.17
CA HIS A 419 15.89 10.23 21.91
C HIS A 419 16.81 10.71 23.03
N ARG A 420 17.52 9.79 23.71
CA ARG A 420 18.49 10.17 24.76
C ARG A 420 19.77 10.77 24.17
N THR A 421 20.11 10.39 22.96
CA THR A 421 21.33 10.87 22.27
C THR A 421 21.12 12.25 21.65
N THR A 422 19.89 12.59 21.25
CA THR A 422 19.51 13.92 20.72
C THR A 422 19.20 14.95 21.82
N ALA A 423 18.88 14.51 23.04
CA ALA A 423 18.60 15.37 24.19
C ALA A 423 19.83 15.71 25.07
N SER A 424 20.98 15.06 24.82
CA SER A 424 22.27 15.34 25.48
C SER A 424 23.18 16.16 24.58
#